data_AF-A0A7Y7MZY3-F1
#
_entry.id   AF-A0A7Y7MZY3-F1
#
_cell.length_a   1.000
_cell.length_b   1.000
_cell.length_c   1.000
_cell.angle_alpha   90.00
_cell.angle_beta   90.00
_cell.angle_gamma   90.00
#
_symmetry.space_group_name_H-M   'P 1'
#
loop_
_entity.id
_entity.type
_entity.pdbx_description
1 polymer ?
#
loop_
_entity_poly.entity_id
_entity_poly.type
_entity_poly.pdbx_seq_one_letter_code
_entity_poly.pdbx_strand_id
1 'polypeptide(L)'
;MDKSNFAQKLKYLREEKALSQEEFAELLSHSHRAFSGVNQVMVSQWERAKTLPSFVRRLGIASFFQVDYDFSVDEMVQVKAATKNAERPFSVDIGYDYEVTSVESHSLSSLPAKRLRSIQGMHQKTYGKDFIEVASHLGVKREDMQVLCFLYEGVIIGHVVYDGVSKMLCSVGAVSIVIRRKIFDYMADSLADTEFCFPTLDPAMCQFLYDLYLEPYMSKLGMPFFKADIKKVVKNPFSQNIQNKHDIYFKYIRYHDLKQKKKSVEFVLS
;
A
#
# COMPACT_ATOMS: atom_id res chain seq x y z
N MET A 1 -14.89 14.12 -8.12
CA MET A 1 -14.42 14.34 -9.52
C MET A 1 -15.04 13.25 -10.35
N ASP A 2 -15.54 13.55 -11.54
CA ASP A 2 -16.25 12.55 -12.33
C ASP A 2 -15.86 12.60 -13.80
N LYS A 3 -16.45 11.70 -14.59
CA LYS A 3 -16.21 11.63 -16.03
C LYS A 3 -16.55 12.94 -16.77
N SER A 4 -17.56 13.68 -16.34
CA SER A 4 -18.07 14.88 -17.01
C SER A 4 -17.21 16.12 -16.77
N ASN A 5 -16.67 16.28 -15.56
CA ASN A 5 -15.83 17.42 -15.18
C ASN A 5 -14.32 17.12 -15.17
N PHE A 6 -13.92 15.90 -15.57
CA PHE A 6 -12.55 15.41 -15.48
C PHE A 6 -11.50 16.38 -16.02
N ALA A 7 -11.69 16.90 -17.24
CA ALA A 7 -10.71 17.78 -17.88
C ALA A 7 -10.47 19.07 -17.08
N GLN A 8 -11.56 19.71 -16.63
CA GLN A 8 -11.50 20.93 -15.84
C GLN A 8 -10.88 20.68 -14.46
N LYS A 9 -11.28 19.60 -13.79
CA LYS A 9 -10.75 19.24 -12.47
C LYS A 9 -9.29 18.82 -12.52
N LEU A 10 -8.86 18.09 -13.54
CA LEU A 10 -7.45 17.72 -13.73
C LEU A 10 -6.57 18.97 -13.83
N LYS A 11 -6.95 19.91 -14.70
CA LYS A 11 -6.22 21.17 -14.87
C LYS A 11 -6.14 21.95 -13.56
N TYR A 12 -7.28 22.11 -12.88
CA TYR A 12 -7.37 22.81 -11.60
C TYR A 12 -6.45 22.18 -10.54
N LEU A 13 -6.50 20.86 -10.35
CA LEU A 13 -5.69 20.17 -9.34
C LEU A 13 -4.19 20.23 -9.65
N ARG A 14 -3.81 20.13 -10.92
CA ARG A 14 -2.42 20.30 -11.35
C ARG A 14 -1.91 21.71 -11.01
N GLU A 15 -2.69 22.73 -11.34
CA GLU A 15 -2.35 24.14 -11.10
C GLU A 15 -2.34 24.48 -9.60
N GLU A 16 -3.24 23.91 -8.80
CA GLU A 16 -3.25 24.02 -7.33
C GLU A 16 -1.95 23.47 -6.72
N LYS A 17 -1.37 22.42 -7.31
CA LYS A 17 -0.07 21.86 -6.92
C LYS A 17 1.13 22.57 -7.55
N ALA A 18 0.91 23.65 -8.29
CA ALA A 18 1.93 24.42 -9.01
C ALA A 18 2.81 23.56 -9.95
N LEU A 19 2.23 22.50 -10.54
CA LEU A 19 2.94 21.62 -11.47
C LEU A 19 2.72 22.07 -12.91
N SER A 20 3.76 22.07 -13.73
CA SER A 20 3.63 22.13 -15.18
C SER A 20 3.03 20.82 -15.72
N GLN A 21 2.54 20.85 -16.97
CA GLN A 21 2.02 19.63 -17.63
C GLN A 21 3.10 18.55 -17.82
N GLU A 22 4.36 18.97 -17.99
CA GLU A 22 5.51 18.09 -18.14
C GLU A 22 5.87 17.43 -16.80
N GLU A 23 6.06 18.23 -15.74
CA GLU A 23 6.34 17.71 -14.39
C GLU A 23 5.23 16.77 -13.91
N PHE A 24 3.96 17.11 -14.17
CA PHE A 24 2.85 16.22 -13.81
C PHE A 24 2.89 14.89 -14.58
N ALA A 25 3.20 14.92 -15.88
CA ALA A 25 3.34 13.70 -16.67
C ALA A 25 4.49 12.83 -16.15
N GLU A 26 5.64 13.44 -15.84
CA GLU A 26 6.80 12.75 -15.28
C GLU A 26 6.49 12.15 -13.92
N LEU A 27 5.86 12.90 -13.01
CA LEU A 27 5.49 12.41 -11.68
C LEU A 27 4.52 11.23 -11.79
N LEU A 28 3.50 11.31 -12.63
CA LEU A 28 2.58 10.20 -12.86
C LEU A 28 3.32 8.97 -13.39
N SER A 29 4.16 9.15 -14.41
CA SER A 29 4.84 8.05 -15.09
C SER A 29 5.83 7.34 -14.17
N HIS A 30 6.60 8.08 -13.36
CA HIS A 30 7.55 7.50 -12.42
C HIS A 30 6.89 6.95 -11.15
N SER A 31 5.67 7.38 -10.82
CA SER A 31 5.00 6.93 -9.60
C SER A 31 4.18 5.66 -9.79
N HIS A 32 3.68 5.36 -11.01
CA HIS A 32 2.84 4.17 -11.22
C HIS A 32 2.76 3.69 -12.69
N ARG A 33 2.94 2.39 -12.93
CA ARG A 33 2.99 1.74 -14.26
C ARG A 33 1.76 1.94 -15.14
N ALA A 34 0.58 2.18 -14.56
CA ALA A 34 -0.63 2.57 -15.31
C ALA A 34 -0.44 3.85 -16.16
N PHE A 35 0.52 4.69 -15.79
CA PHE A 35 0.89 5.94 -16.45
C PHE A 35 2.25 5.86 -17.15
N SER A 36 2.81 4.66 -17.30
CA SER A 36 3.98 4.45 -18.16
C SER A 36 3.67 4.98 -19.58
N GLY A 37 4.55 5.83 -20.09
CA GLY A 37 4.41 6.47 -21.41
C GLY A 37 3.48 7.68 -21.46
N VAL A 38 2.93 8.14 -20.33
CA VAL A 38 2.23 9.44 -20.28
C VAL A 38 3.24 10.57 -20.44
N ASN A 39 2.95 11.52 -21.32
CA ASN A 39 3.79 12.67 -21.60
C ASN A 39 2.98 13.98 -21.55
N GLN A 40 3.69 15.12 -21.62
CA GLN A 40 3.11 16.46 -21.59
C GLN A 40 1.97 16.64 -22.62
N VAL A 41 2.14 16.13 -23.85
CA VAL A 41 1.14 16.27 -24.92
C VAL A 41 -0.16 15.57 -24.55
N MET A 42 -0.08 14.37 -23.97
CA MET A 42 -1.26 13.63 -23.51
C MET A 42 -1.99 14.38 -22.39
N VAL A 43 -1.26 14.88 -21.39
CA VAL A 43 -1.84 15.71 -20.31
C VAL A 43 -2.54 16.93 -20.90
N SER A 44 -1.89 17.63 -21.83
CA SER A 44 -2.47 18.78 -22.54
C SER A 44 -3.75 18.46 -23.31
N GLN A 45 -3.85 17.26 -23.90
CA GLN A 45 -5.07 16.81 -24.58
C GLN A 45 -6.19 16.48 -23.58
N TRP A 46 -5.87 15.87 -22.44
CA TRP A 46 -6.83 15.57 -21.38
C TRP A 46 -7.42 16.84 -20.77
N GLU A 47 -6.59 17.84 -20.47
CA GLU A 47 -7.03 19.12 -19.90
C GLU A 47 -7.89 19.95 -20.86
N ARG A 48 -7.65 19.81 -22.17
CA ARG A 48 -8.45 20.46 -23.22
C ARG A 48 -9.68 19.66 -23.63
N ALA A 49 -9.98 18.55 -22.94
CA ALA A 49 -11.04 17.61 -23.29
C ALA A 49 -10.97 17.09 -24.74
N LYS A 50 -9.79 17.12 -25.38
CA LYS A 50 -9.58 16.58 -26.73
C LYS A 50 -9.62 15.05 -26.75
N THR A 51 -9.09 14.45 -25.68
CA THR A 51 -9.15 13.00 -25.46
C THR A 51 -9.50 12.74 -24.00
N LEU A 52 -10.30 11.71 -23.75
CA LEU A 52 -10.64 11.28 -22.39
C LEU A 52 -9.75 10.07 -22.04
N PRO A 53 -8.97 10.09 -20.95
CA PRO A 53 -8.21 8.91 -20.53
C PRO A 53 -9.13 7.76 -20.15
N SER A 54 -8.63 6.52 -20.10
CA SER A 54 -9.42 5.36 -19.68
C SER A 54 -9.95 5.51 -18.25
N PHE A 55 -10.97 4.72 -17.88
CA PHE A 55 -11.54 4.72 -16.52
C PHE A 55 -10.46 4.49 -15.45
N VAL A 56 -9.61 3.48 -15.65
CA VAL A 56 -8.46 3.19 -14.76
C VAL A 56 -7.55 4.41 -14.57
N ARG A 57 -7.24 5.14 -15.65
CA ARG A 57 -6.38 6.32 -15.59
C ARG A 57 -7.06 7.51 -14.93
N ARG A 58 -8.37 7.72 -15.16
CA ARG A 58 -9.13 8.77 -14.47
C ARG A 58 -9.15 8.53 -12.96
N LEU A 59 -9.43 7.30 -12.56
CA LEU A 59 -9.44 6.89 -11.15
C LEU A 59 -8.03 6.98 -10.53
N GLY A 60 -7.00 6.56 -11.26
CA GLY A 60 -5.62 6.71 -10.78
C GLY A 60 -5.21 8.18 -10.62
N ILE A 61 -5.65 9.08 -11.50
CA ILE A 61 -5.39 10.52 -11.35
C ILE A 61 -6.12 11.08 -10.12
N ALA A 62 -7.37 10.64 -9.88
CA ALA A 62 -8.09 10.99 -8.64
C ALA A 62 -7.30 10.54 -7.40
N SER A 63 -6.81 9.30 -7.43
CA SER A 63 -5.99 8.69 -6.39
C SER A 63 -4.68 9.44 -6.17
N PHE A 64 -3.97 9.83 -7.23
CA PHE A 64 -2.73 10.62 -7.15
C PHE A 64 -2.93 11.96 -6.42
N PHE A 65 -4.02 12.67 -6.74
CA PHE A 65 -4.37 13.93 -6.09
C PHE A 65 -5.09 13.74 -4.75
N GLN A 66 -5.37 12.50 -4.34
CA GLN A 66 -6.15 12.16 -3.15
C GLN A 66 -7.49 12.90 -3.13
N VAL A 67 -8.23 12.85 -4.26
CA VAL A 67 -9.58 13.39 -4.40
C VAL A 67 -10.55 12.28 -4.75
N ASP A 68 -11.80 12.45 -4.35
CA ASP A 68 -12.80 11.41 -4.55
C ASP A 68 -13.22 11.36 -6.03
N TYR A 69 -13.47 10.15 -6.54
CA TYR A 69 -13.98 9.93 -7.89
C TYR A 69 -15.41 9.41 -7.85
N ASP A 70 -16.34 10.16 -8.44
CA ASP A 70 -17.76 9.81 -8.49
C ASP A 70 -18.02 8.95 -9.73
N PHE A 71 -18.38 7.68 -9.48
CA PHE A 71 -18.58 6.69 -10.54
C PHE A 71 -19.91 6.91 -11.27
N SER A 72 -19.89 6.85 -12.60
CA SER A 72 -21.12 6.72 -13.37
C SER A 72 -21.78 5.35 -13.15
N VAL A 73 -23.05 5.21 -13.56
CA VAL A 73 -23.78 3.93 -13.49
C VAL A 73 -23.04 2.81 -14.22
N ASP A 74 -22.46 3.10 -15.39
CA ASP A 74 -21.68 2.12 -16.16
C ASP A 74 -20.36 1.74 -15.48
N GLU A 75 -19.68 2.72 -14.86
CA GLU A 75 -18.44 2.48 -14.12
C GLU A 75 -18.70 1.65 -12.86
N MET A 76 -19.86 1.85 -12.21
CA MET A 76 -20.26 1.07 -11.04
C MET A 76 -20.37 -0.44 -11.31
N VAL A 77 -20.66 -0.86 -12.54
CA VAL A 77 -20.65 -2.28 -12.93
C VAL A 77 -19.23 -2.85 -12.82
N GLN A 78 -18.24 -2.10 -13.30
CA GLN A 78 -16.82 -2.49 -13.21
C GLN A 78 -16.31 -2.45 -11.77
N VAL A 79 -16.71 -1.43 -11.00
CA VAL A 79 -16.39 -1.32 -9.56
C VAL A 79 -16.89 -2.57 -8.83
N LYS A 80 -18.17 -2.92 -8.99
CA LYS A 80 -18.77 -4.10 -8.36
C LYS A 80 -18.07 -5.40 -8.75
N ALA A 81 -17.64 -5.54 -10.01
CA ALA A 81 -16.90 -6.71 -10.45
C ALA A 81 -15.51 -6.79 -9.81
N ALA A 82 -14.79 -5.66 -9.76
CA ALA A 82 -13.45 -5.59 -9.21
C ALA A 82 -13.40 -5.80 -7.70
N THR A 83 -14.36 -5.24 -6.95
CA THR A 83 -14.39 -5.29 -5.48
C THR A 83 -14.89 -6.62 -4.92
N LYS A 84 -15.44 -7.53 -5.74
CA LYS A 84 -15.71 -8.92 -5.31
C LYS A 84 -14.45 -9.65 -4.83
N ASN A 85 -13.29 -9.22 -5.31
CA ASN A 85 -11.98 -9.77 -4.93
C ASN A 85 -11.35 -9.05 -3.74
N ALA A 86 -12.02 -8.05 -3.16
CA ALA A 86 -11.52 -7.40 -1.96
C ALA A 86 -11.71 -8.35 -0.78
N GLU A 87 -10.60 -8.93 -0.29
CA GLU A 87 -10.61 -9.59 1.01
C GLU A 87 -11.00 -8.59 2.11
N ARG A 88 -11.45 -9.12 3.25
CA ARG A 88 -11.96 -8.33 4.39
C ARG A 88 -11.01 -7.17 4.74
N PRO A 89 -11.53 -6.01 5.18
CA PRO A 89 -10.70 -4.88 5.54
C PRO A 89 -9.57 -5.28 6.50
N PHE A 90 -8.33 -4.96 6.13
CA PHE A 90 -7.13 -5.18 6.97
C PHE A 90 -7.10 -4.30 8.23
N SER A 91 -8.09 -3.42 8.40
CA SER A 91 -8.17 -2.45 9.49
C SER A 91 -9.65 -2.12 9.68
N VAL A 92 -10.19 -2.37 10.88
CA VAL A 92 -11.53 -1.92 11.23
C VAL A 92 -11.40 -0.55 11.85
N ASP A 93 -12.27 0.38 11.49
CA ASP A 93 -12.34 1.65 12.19
C ASP A 93 -12.86 1.39 13.60
N ILE A 94 -12.05 1.75 14.59
CA ILE A 94 -12.41 1.58 16.00
C ILE A 94 -12.94 2.93 16.49
N GLY A 95 -14.03 2.92 17.26
CA GLY A 95 -14.68 4.17 17.70
C GLY A 95 -13.87 5.03 18.67
N TYR A 96 -12.64 4.64 19.01
CA TYR A 96 -11.75 5.36 19.91
C TYR A 96 -10.57 5.94 19.14
N ASP A 97 -10.28 7.21 19.39
CA ASP A 97 -9.13 7.90 18.83
C ASP A 97 -7.89 7.65 19.69
N TYR A 98 -7.15 6.57 19.37
CA TYR A 98 -5.86 6.30 20.00
C TYR A 98 -4.76 7.11 19.33
N GLU A 99 -3.89 7.69 20.15
CA GLU A 99 -2.60 8.22 19.70
C GLU A 99 -1.43 7.34 20.11
N VAL A 100 -0.26 7.54 19.48
CA VAL A 100 0.96 6.84 19.90
C VAL A 100 1.63 7.74 20.94
N THR A 101 1.60 7.33 22.21
CA THR A 101 2.27 8.06 23.29
C THR A 101 3.75 7.71 23.37
N SER A 102 4.13 6.50 22.98
CA SER A 102 5.53 6.06 22.94
C SER A 102 5.76 4.91 21.97
N VAL A 103 7.02 4.77 21.51
CA VAL A 103 7.50 3.64 20.73
C VAL A 103 8.65 2.99 21.48
N GLU A 104 8.56 1.69 21.73
CA GLU A 104 9.61 0.93 22.40
C GLU A 104 10.19 -0.13 21.46
N SER A 105 11.52 -0.31 21.48
CA SER A 105 12.22 -1.35 20.72
C SER A 105 12.71 -2.46 21.65
N HIS A 106 12.44 -3.70 21.28
CA HIS A 106 12.80 -4.89 22.06
C HIS A 106 13.35 -5.98 21.15
N SER A 107 14.29 -6.80 21.65
CA SER A 107 14.49 -8.13 21.06
C SER A 107 13.25 -8.98 21.32
N LEU A 108 12.83 -9.79 20.35
CA LEU A 108 11.70 -10.70 20.53
C LEU A 108 11.93 -11.68 21.69
N SER A 109 13.18 -12.06 21.95
CA SER A 109 13.57 -12.97 23.04
C SER A 109 13.39 -12.36 24.44
N SER A 110 13.51 -11.03 24.57
CA SER A 110 13.32 -10.33 25.85
C SER A 110 11.91 -9.74 26.02
N LEU A 111 11.03 -9.90 25.02
CA LEU A 111 9.70 -9.32 25.05
C LEU A 111 8.82 -9.99 26.13
N PRO A 112 8.12 -9.23 26.99
CA PRO A 112 7.22 -9.80 27.99
C PRO A 112 6.17 -10.74 27.38
N ALA A 113 5.96 -11.91 27.98
CA ALA A 113 5.07 -12.95 27.43
C ALA A 113 3.64 -12.48 27.16
N LYS A 114 3.12 -11.53 27.94
CA LYS A 114 1.81 -10.90 27.70
C LYS A 114 1.79 -10.12 26.37
N ARG A 115 2.84 -9.32 26.11
CA ARG A 115 2.98 -8.53 24.88
C ARG A 115 3.16 -9.44 23.66
N LEU A 116 3.98 -10.47 23.78
CA LEU A 116 4.15 -11.47 22.71
C LEU A 116 2.82 -12.11 22.33
N ARG A 117 2.02 -12.55 23.32
CA ARG A 117 0.70 -13.13 23.07
C ARG A 117 -0.26 -12.14 22.38
N SER A 118 -0.23 -10.87 22.75
CA SER A 118 -1.02 -9.83 22.06
C SER A 118 -0.60 -9.67 20.59
N ILE A 119 0.71 -9.65 20.30
CA ILE A 119 1.25 -9.55 18.94
C ILE A 119 0.88 -10.78 18.11
N GLN A 120 1.07 -12.00 18.65
CA GLN A 120 0.67 -13.24 17.99
C GLN A 120 -0.84 -13.27 17.74
N GLY A 121 -1.66 -12.87 18.72
CA GLY A 121 -3.11 -12.81 18.57
C GLY A 121 -3.57 -11.82 17.50
N MET A 122 -2.94 -10.65 17.41
CA MET A 122 -3.22 -9.67 16.36
C MET A 122 -2.80 -10.19 14.98
N HIS A 123 -1.61 -10.78 14.87
CA HIS A 123 -1.13 -11.34 13.61
C HIS A 123 -2.02 -12.50 13.15
N GLN A 124 -2.35 -13.45 14.03
CA GLN A 124 -3.21 -14.59 13.71
C GLN A 124 -4.59 -14.15 13.22
N LYS A 125 -5.19 -13.10 13.82
CA LYS A 125 -6.47 -12.54 13.37
C LYS A 125 -6.37 -11.90 11.98
N THR A 126 -5.24 -11.27 11.69
CA THR A 126 -5.02 -10.51 10.44
C THR A 126 -4.62 -11.42 9.28
N TYR A 127 -3.71 -12.38 9.52
CA TYR A 127 -3.05 -13.16 8.47
C TYR A 127 -3.31 -14.68 8.57
N GLY A 128 -3.96 -15.14 9.64
CA GLY A 128 -4.37 -16.54 9.80
C GLY A 128 -3.23 -17.54 10.08
N LYS A 129 -2.00 -17.09 10.32
CA LYS A 129 -0.82 -17.94 10.55
C LYS A 129 -0.01 -17.46 11.76
N ASP A 130 0.85 -18.32 12.33
CA ASP A 130 1.84 -17.88 13.31
C ASP A 130 3.07 -17.30 12.58
N PHE A 131 3.40 -16.05 12.86
CA PHE A 131 4.52 -15.37 12.20
C PHE A 131 5.89 -15.93 12.56
N ILE A 132 6.06 -16.49 13.76
CA ILE A 132 7.32 -17.10 14.22
C ILE A 132 7.55 -18.39 13.45
N GLU A 133 6.51 -19.21 13.31
CA GLU A 133 6.56 -20.44 12.52
C GLU A 133 6.87 -20.12 11.05
N VAL A 134 6.15 -19.16 10.45
CA VAL A 134 6.37 -18.75 9.06
C VAL A 134 7.78 -18.20 8.87
N ALA A 135 8.26 -17.34 9.77
CA ALA A 135 9.60 -16.77 9.68
C ALA A 135 10.69 -17.84 9.85
N SER A 136 10.49 -18.84 10.71
CA SER A 136 11.41 -19.98 10.86
C SER A 136 11.51 -20.79 9.55
N HIS A 137 10.40 -21.03 8.86
CA HIS A 137 10.41 -21.71 7.55
C HIS A 137 11.13 -20.89 6.46
N LEU A 138 11.17 -19.57 6.63
CA LEU A 138 11.91 -18.64 5.76
C LEU A 138 13.37 -18.46 6.19
N GLY A 139 13.82 -19.16 7.23
CA GLY A 139 15.20 -19.14 7.71
C GLY A 139 15.54 -18.00 8.67
N VAL A 140 14.54 -17.26 9.18
CA VAL A 140 14.74 -16.23 10.20
C VAL A 140 14.65 -16.85 11.57
N LYS A 141 15.71 -16.66 12.37
CA LYS A 141 15.77 -17.15 13.75
C LYS A 141 15.06 -16.20 14.69
N ARG A 142 14.50 -16.76 15.76
CA ARG A 142 13.76 -15.99 16.76
C ARG A 142 14.65 -14.99 17.48
N GLU A 143 15.90 -15.35 17.78
CA GLU A 143 16.87 -14.47 18.45
C GLU A 143 17.24 -13.23 17.64
N ASP A 144 17.17 -13.30 16.31
CA ASP A 144 17.51 -12.20 15.40
C ASP A 144 16.35 -11.19 15.23
N MET A 145 15.14 -11.55 15.70
CA MET A 145 13.96 -10.71 15.54
C MET A 145 13.94 -9.54 16.51
N GLN A 146 13.65 -8.36 15.96
CA GLN A 146 13.39 -7.13 16.67
C GLN A 146 11.90 -6.79 16.62
N VAL A 147 11.40 -6.14 17.67
CA VAL A 147 10.01 -5.75 17.84
C VAL A 147 9.95 -4.26 18.18
N LEU A 148 9.25 -3.50 17.35
CA LEU A 148 8.78 -2.16 17.69
C LEU A 148 7.36 -2.27 18.23
N CYS A 149 7.15 -1.81 19.46
CA CYS A 149 5.84 -1.70 20.08
C CYS A 149 5.39 -0.23 20.07
N PHE A 150 4.25 0.05 19.45
CA PHE A 150 3.59 1.35 19.45
C PHE A 150 2.54 1.34 20.55
N LEU A 151 2.66 2.25 21.50
CA LEU A 151 1.92 2.24 22.75
C LEU A 151 1.02 3.46 22.90
N TYR A 152 -0.13 3.25 23.55
CA TYR A 152 -0.96 4.29 24.16
C TYR A 152 -1.02 4.01 25.66
N GLU A 153 -0.44 4.88 26.47
CA GLU A 153 -0.40 4.74 27.94
C GLU A 153 0.07 3.35 28.41
N GLY A 154 1.08 2.79 27.72
CA GLY A 154 1.65 1.47 28.01
C GLY A 154 0.90 0.26 27.39
N VAL A 155 -0.26 0.49 26.77
CA VAL A 155 -1.03 -0.53 26.04
C VAL A 155 -0.57 -0.60 24.59
N ILE A 156 -0.31 -1.81 24.08
CA ILE A 156 0.06 -2.00 22.67
C ILE A 156 -1.14 -1.72 21.76
N ILE A 157 -0.98 -0.74 20.88
CA ILE A 157 -1.94 -0.37 19.83
C ILE A 157 -1.40 -0.65 18.42
N GLY A 158 -0.11 -0.96 18.30
CA GLY A 158 0.50 -1.38 17.05
C GLY A 158 1.87 -2.03 17.25
N HIS A 159 2.32 -2.78 16.26
CA HIS A 159 3.62 -3.43 16.30
C HIS A 159 4.22 -3.62 14.91
N VAL A 160 5.55 -3.71 14.90
CA VAL A 160 6.34 -4.21 13.77
C VAL A 160 7.32 -5.24 14.30
N VAL A 161 7.34 -6.43 13.72
CA VAL A 161 8.34 -7.47 13.96
C VAL A 161 9.15 -7.65 12.69
N TYR A 162 10.47 -7.56 12.79
CA TYR A 162 11.36 -7.76 11.65
C TYR A 162 12.64 -8.48 12.05
N ASP A 163 13.25 -9.17 11.09
CA ASP A 163 14.58 -9.75 11.23
C ASP A 163 15.65 -8.65 11.21
N GLY A 164 16.53 -8.62 12.22
CA GLY A 164 17.65 -7.69 12.27
C GLY A 164 18.63 -7.84 11.12
N VAL A 165 18.81 -9.06 10.58
CA VAL A 165 19.82 -9.39 9.57
C VAL A 165 19.29 -9.18 8.15
N SER A 166 18.27 -9.93 7.74
CA SER A 166 17.72 -9.86 6.38
C SER A 166 16.72 -8.73 6.17
N LYS A 167 16.36 -8.01 7.25
CA LYS A 167 15.31 -6.97 7.25
C LYS A 167 13.97 -7.49 6.73
N MET A 168 13.69 -8.78 6.95
CA MET A 168 12.39 -9.37 6.63
C MET A 168 11.33 -8.86 7.62
N LEU A 169 10.24 -8.26 7.13
CA LEU A 169 9.07 -7.94 7.95
C LEU A 169 8.28 -9.23 8.20
N CYS A 170 8.31 -9.68 9.44
CA CYS A 170 7.63 -10.89 9.88
C CYS A 170 6.18 -10.61 10.28
N SER A 171 5.90 -9.45 10.87
CA SER A 171 4.57 -9.11 11.37
C SER A 171 4.38 -7.60 11.46
N VAL A 172 3.28 -7.09 10.94
CA VAL A 172 2.84 -5.71 11.15
C VAL A 172 1.39 -5.75 11.61
N GLY A 173 1.06 -5.02 12.67
CA GLY A 173 -0.30 -4.95 13.17
C GLY A 173 -0.62 -3.58 13.73
N ALA A 174 -1.85 -3.15 13.58
CA ALA A 174 -2.35 -1.88 14.10
C ALA A 174 -3.83 -2.02 14.45
N VAL A 175 -4.25 -1.35 15.51
CA VAL A 175 -5.67 -1.34 15.93
C VAL A 175 -6.56 -0.49 15.02
N SER A 176 -6.00 0.47 14.29
CA SER A 176 -6.71 1.35 13.35
C SER A 176 -5.83 1.72 12.16
N ILE A 177 -6.46 2.27 11.11
CA ILE A 177 -5.73 2.80 9.96
C ILE A 177 -4.83 3.99 10.31
N VAL A 178 -5.27 4.84 11.24
CA VAL A 178 -4.49 5.99 11.71
C VAL A 178 -3.21 5.52 12.39
N ILE A 179 -3.30 4.51 13.26
CA ILE A 179 -2.12 3.92 13.89
C ILE A 179 -1.24 3.23 12.86
N ARG A 180 -1.81 2.51 11.90
CA ARG A 180 -1.05 1.87 10.82
C ARG A 180 -0.24 2.89 10.02
N ARG A 181 -0.82 4.05 9.70
CA ARG A 181 -0.11 5.16 9.06
C ARG A 181 1.04 5.65 9.92
N LYS A 182 0.81 5.92 11.21
CA LYS A 182 1.87 6.33 12.15
C LYS A 182 3.02 5.32 12.24
N ILE A 183 2.73 4.01 12.16
CA ILE A 183 3.75 2.96 12.08
C ILE A 183 4.63 3.14 10.84
N PHE A 184 4.02 3.27 9.66
CA PHE A 184 4.76 3.41 8.42
C PHE A 184 5.53 4.75 8.33
N ASP A 185 4.95 5.84 8.84
CA ASP A 185 5.64 7.13 8.96
C ASP A 185 6.88 7.00 9.86
N TYR A 186 6.73 6.37 11.04
CA TYR A 186 7.85 6.09 11.94
C TYR A 186 8.93 5.24 11.27
N MET A 187 8.55 4.19 10.54
CA MET A 187 9.51 3.36 9.80
C MET A 187 10.24 4.15 8.71
N ALA A 188 9.53 5.00 7.96
CA ALA A 188 10.12 5.83 6.90
C ALA A 188 11.12 6.85 7.43
N ASP A 189 10.91 7.36 8.64
CA ASP A 189 11.75 8.38 9.26
C ASP A 189 12.89 7.78 10.10
N SER A 190 12.58 6.80 10.95
CA SER A 190 13.52 6.25 11.95
C SER A 190 14.35 5.07 11.43
N LEU A 191 13.89 4.42 10.37
CA LEU A 191 14.57 3.30 9.70
C LEU A 191 14.86 3.66 8.24
N ALA A 192 15.12 4.94 7.98
CA ALA A 192 15.51 5.45 6.67
C ALA A 192 16.70 4.65 6.10
N ASP A 193 16.72 4.50 4.78
CA ASP A 193 17.74 3.76 4.02
C ASP A 193 17.77 2.23 4.31
N THR A 194 16.81 1.73 5.09
CA THR A 194 16.61 0.28 5.27
C THR A 194 15.63 -0.25 4.23
N GLU A 195 16.11 -1.17 3.39
CA GLU A 195 15.23 -1.95 2.52
C GLU A 195 14.65 -3.13 3.29
N PHE A 196 13.33 -3.18 3.39
CA PHE A 196 12.62 -4.29 4.01
C PHE A 196 12.16 -5.30 2.96
N CYS A 197 12.27 -6.57 3.32
CA CYS A 197 11.74 -7.68 2.54
C CYS A 197 10.39 -8.11 3.14
N PHE A 198 9.34 -8.27 2.36
CA PHE A 198 8.04 -8.68 2.92
C PHE A 198 7.22 -9.53 1.96
N PRO A 199 6.52 -10.56 2.49
CA PRO A 199 5.61 -11.36 1.68
C PRO A 199 4.35 -10.55 1.37
N THR A 200 3.78 -10.75 0.18
CA THR A 200 2.49 -10.14 -0.17
C THR A 200 1.54 -11.24 -0.65
N LEU A 201 0.48 -11.52 0.11
CA LEU A 201 -0.45 -12.61 -0.20
C LEU A 201 -1.65 -12.15 -1.03
N ASP A 202 -2.10 -10.90 -0.86
CA ASP A 202 -3.20 -10.31 -1.66
C ASP A 202 -2.71 -10.07 -3.11
N PRO A 203 -3.25 -10.76 -4.12
CA PRO A 203 -2.85 -10.58 -5.51
C PRO A 203 -3.01 -9.14 -6.02
N ALA A 204 -4.03 -8.41 -5.52
CA ALA A 204 -4.23 -7.02 -5.89
C ALA A 204 -3.16 -6.12 -5.25
N MET A 205 -2.68 -6.44 -4.05
CA MET A 205 -1.55 -5.75 -3.43
C MET A 205 -0.23 -6.10 -4.13
N CYS A 206 -0.02 -7.36 -4.54
CA CYS A 206 1.13 -7.73 -5.37
C CYS A 206 1.15 -6.90 -6.66
N GLN A 207 0.01 -6.80 -7.34
CA GLN A 207 -0.09 -5.99 -8.55
C GLN A 207 0.18 -4.51 -8.26
N PHE A 208 -0.33 -3.99 -7.15
CA PHE A 208 -0.12 -2.59 -6.78
C PHE A 208 1.35 -2.29 -6.55
N LEU A 209 2.04 -3.08 -5.73
CA LEU A 209 3.47 -2.91 -5.46
C LEU A 209 4.30 -3.07 -6.74
N TYR A 210 3.95 -4.04 -7.58
CA TYR A 210 4.52 -4.13 -8.92
C TYR A 210 4.25 -2.85 -9.70
N ASP A 211 3.02 -2.35 -9.74
CA ASP A 211 2.73 -1.11 -10.45
C ASP A 211 3.46 0.13 -9.85
N LEU A 212 3.97 0.08 -8.61
CA LEU A 212 4.87 1.09 -8.02
C LEU A 212 6.35 0.91 -8.42
N TYR A 213 6.65 0.12 -9.43
CA TYR A 213 8.01 -0.21 -9.88
C TYR A 213 8.85 -1.02 -8.89
N LEU A 214 8.20 -1.76 -7.99
CA LEU A 214 8.88 -2.76 -7.16
C LEU A 214 8.90 -4.11 -7.89
N GLU A 215 10.08 -4.71 -7.99
CA GLU A 215 10.21 -6.03 -8.60
C GLU A 215 9.94 -7.14 -7.58
N PRO A 216 8.98 -8.04 -7.86
CA PRO A 216 8.75 -9.19 -7.01
C PRO A 216 9.84 -10.24 -7.23
N TYR A 217 10.09 -11.04 -6.21
CA TYR A 217 10.87 -12.25 -6.33
C TYR A 217 10.17 -13.40 -5.60
N MET A 218 10.37 -14.62 -6.09
CA MET A 218 9.78 -15.81 -5.48
C MET A 218 10.66 -16.36 -4.39
N SER A 219 10.08 -16.61 -3.22
CA SER A 219 10.72 -17.41 -2.19
C SER A 219 10.82 -18.88 -2.62
N LYS A 220 11.67 -19.65 -1.93
CA LYS A 220 11.76 -21.12 -2.12
C LYS A 220 10.42 -21.85 -1.89
N LEU A 221 9.48 -21.21 -1.19
CA LEU A 221 8.15 -21.72 -0.89
C LEU A 221 7.08 -21.28 -1.91
N GLY A 222 7.47 -20.64 -3.02
CA GLY A 222 6.54 -20.15 -4.05
C GLY A 222 5.69 -18.95 -3.62
N MET A 223 6.01 -18.32 -2.48
CA MET A 223 5.35 -17.07 -2.06
C MET A 223 6.05 -15.86 -2.71
N PRO A 224 5.30 -14.88 -3.23
CA PRO A 224 5.88 -13.65 -3.78
C PRO A 224 6.30 -12.71 -2.65
N PHE A 225 7.53 -12.21 -2.77
CA PHE A 225 8.12 -11.21 -1.89
C PHE A 225 8.43 -9.95 -2.67
N PHE A 226 8.41 -8.84 -1.96
CA PHE A 226 8.91 -7.56 -2.43
C PHE A 226 10.03 -7.10 -1.51
N LYS A 227 11.02 -6.42 -2.09
CA LYS A 227 12.02 -5.66 -1.36
C LYS A 227 11.79 -4.19 -1.65
N ALA A 228 11.68 -3.37 -0.62
CA ALA A 228 11.46 -1.95 -0.80
C ALA A 228 12.04 -1.12 0.35
N ASP A 229 12.56 0.06 0.00
CA ASP A 229 12.71 1.17 0.93
C ASP A 229 11.31 1.69 1.30
N ILE A 230 10.94 1.54 2.58
CA ILE A 230 9.63 1.93 3.10
C ILE A 230 9.36 3.42 2.88
N LYS A 231 10.39 4.28 2.91
CA LYS A 231 10.25 5.70 2.66
C LYS A 231 9.76 5.98 1.23
N LYS A 232 10.27 5.25 0.24
CA LYS A 232 9.79 5.37 -1.15
C LYS A 232 8.34 4.91 -1.28
N VAL A 233 7.96 3.84 -0.59
CA VAL A 233 6.58 3.35 -0.59
C VAL A 233 5.64 4.37 0.05
N VAL A 234 5.96 4.90 1.23
CA VAL A 234 5.14 5.87 1.97
C VAL A 234 5.03 7.21 1.26
N LYS A 235 6.09 7.66 0.59
CA LYS A 235 6.09 8.93 -0.17
C LYS A 235 5.42 8.82 -1.54
N ASN A 236 5.15 7.62 -2.04
CA ASN A 236 4.46 7.46 -3.32
C ASN A 236 3.01 7.99 -3.22
N PRO A 237 2.56 8.90 -4.10
CA PRO A 237 1.22 9.50 -4.02
C PRO A 237 0.07 8.47 -4.04
N PHE A 238 0.24 7.36 -4.75
CA PHE A 238 -0.76 6.30 -4.81
C PHE A 238 -0.82 5.49 -3.51
N SER A 239 0.31 5.23 -2.87
CA SER A 239 0.35 4.63 -1.53
C SER A 239 -0.32 5.53 -0.50
N GLN A 240 -0.06 6.84 -0.57
CA GLN A 240 -0.66 7.82 0.33
C GLN A 240 -2.18 7.82 0.23
N ASN A 241 -2.76 7.64 -0.97
CA ASN A 241 -4.21 7.53 -1.09
C ASN A 241 -4.79 6.34 -0.31
N ILE A 242 -4.14 5.17 -0.40
CA ILE A 242 -4.55 3.97 0.36
C ILE A 242 -4.37 4.20 1.86
N GLN A 243 -3.27 4.84 2.28
CA GLN A 243 -2.96 5.06 3.70
C GLN A 243 -3.81 6.16 4.35
N ASN A 244 -4.08 7.25 3.62
CA ASN A 244 -4.73 8.45 4.15
C ASN A 244 -6.25 8.39 4.01
N LYS A 245 -6.75 7.89 2.88
CA LYS A 245 -8.18 7.89 2.56
C LYS A 245 -8.83 6.51 2.65
N HIS A 246 -8.04 5.45 2.78
CA HIS A 246 -8.52 4.07 2.63
C HIS A 246 -9.20 3.80 1.28
N ASP A 247 -8.93 4.62 0.27
CA ASP A 247 -9.48 4.40 -1.06
C ASP A 247 -8.66 3.33 -1.78
N ILE A 248 -9.28 2.15 -1.86
CA ILE A 248 -8.75 0.93 -2.45
C ILE A 248 -9.22 0.72 -3.90
N TYR A 249 -10.10 1.57 -4.44
CA TYR A 249 -10.77 1.30 -5.72
C TYR A 249 -9.77 1.25 -6.86
N PHE A 250 -8.81 2.18 -6.91
CA PHE A 250 -7.79 2.19 -7.96
C PHE A 250 -7.00 0.88 -8.01
N LYS A 251 -6.54 0.38 -6.84
CA LYS A 251 -5.84 -0.90 -6.70
C LYS A 251 -6.64 -2.05 -7.31
N TYR A 252 -7.89 -2.23 -6.86
CA TYR A 252 -8.69 -3.39 -7.26
C TYR A 252 -9.14 -3.32 -8.72
N ILE A 253 -9.53 -2.14 -9.21
CA ILE A 253 -9.95 -1.96 -10.60
C ILE A 253 -8.77 -2.16 -11.54
N ARG A 254 -7.59 -1.65 -11.19
CA ARG A 254 -6.36 -1.87 -11.96
C ARG A 254 -5.99 -3.35 -12.02
N TYR A 255 -5.99 -4.05 -10.90
CA TYR A 255 -5.72 -5.49 -10.85
C TYR A 255 -6.73 -6.28 -11.70
N HIS A 256 -8.03 -6.01 -11.53
CA HIS A 256 -9.08 -6.69 -12.27
C HIS A 256 -8.97 -6.49 -13.79
N ASP A 257 -8.72 -5.26 -14.25
CA ASP A 257 -8.51 -4.95 -15.68
C ASP A 257 -7.32 -5.71 -16.29
N LEU A 258 -6.20 -5.79 -15.56
CA LEU A 258 -5.02 -6.52 -16.01
C LEU A 258 -5.23 -8.04 -15.98
N LYS A 259 -5.91 -8.55 -14.97
CA LYS A 259 -6.22 -9.99 -14.85
C LYS A 259 -7.06 -10.48 -16.02
N GLN A 260 -8.11 -9.74 -16.38
CA GLN A 260 -8.94 -10.08 -17.55
C GLN A 260 -8.14 -10.12 -18.86
N LYS A 261 -7.08 -9.30 -18.96
CA LYS A 261 -6.21 -9.23 -20.13
C LYS A 261 -5.04 -10.22 -20.07
N LYS A 262 -4.93 -11.05 -19.03
CA LYS A 262 -3.77 -11.91 -18.75
C LYS A 262 -2.44 -11.14 -18.71
N LYS A 263 -2.47 -9.95 -18.11
CA LYS A 263 -1.32 -9.04 -17.97
C LYS A 263 -1.02 -8.66 -16.52
N SER A 264 -1.68 -9.30 -15.56
CA SER A 264 -1.37 -9.10 -14.14
C SER A 264 -0.05 -9.77 -13.76
N VAL A 265 0.55 -9.31 -12.66
CA VAL A 265 1.85 -9.75 -12.14
C VAL A 265 1.89 -11.26 -11.89
N GLU A 266 0.76 -11.88 -11.56
CA GLU A 266 0.64 -13.34 -11.39
C GLU A 266 1.00 -14.13 -12.68
N PHE A 267 0.89 -13.51 -13.87
CA PHE A 267 1.31 -14.09 -15.15
C PHE A 267 2.72 -13.69 -15.58
N VAL A 268 3.32 -12.70 -14.89
CA VAL A 268 4.74 -12.33 -15.07
C VAL A 268 5.63 -13.20 -14.19
N LEU A 269 5.08 -13.61 -13.04
CA LEU A 269 5.74 -14.44 -12.03
C LEU A 269 5.66 -15.95 -12.29
N SER A 270 4.85 -16.37 -13.26
CA SER A 270 4.59 -17.76 -13.64
C SER A 270 5.55 -18.28 -14.70
#